data_AF-A0A7Y4NTI8-F1
#
_entry.id   AF-A0A7Y4NTI8-F1
#
_cell.length_a   1.000
_cell.length_b   1.000
_cell.length_c   1.000
_cell.angle_alpha   90.00
_cell.angle_beta   90.00
_cell.angle_gamma   90.00
#
_symmetry.space_group_name_H-M   'P 1'
#
loop_
_entity.id
_entity.type
_entity.pdbx_description
1 polymer ?
#
loop_
_entity_poly.entity_id
_entity_poly.type
_entity_poly.pdbx_seq_one_letter_code
_entity_poly.pdbx_strand_id
1 'polypeptide(L)'
;MTRLFDQIEVLGRVLLDDAPKTPGGEEAIRTAAAAIRFIEATGQVADFEDYVRNLEAFAPPLAIARFDTRQDADAWLMAQKRPPSSASILVADEYFSVFFNPTSGWRGLGRQPRLELYLQEMADQRPTPSGLSFATKAEAEAWMNQQPTPPQQVVVDIAGAPYLAAYHHRIDYRVLYPLPAPTPPSPET
;
A
#
# COMPACT_ATOMS: atom_id res chain seq x y z
N MET A 1 -12.76 -1.49 -14.71
CA MET A 1 -12.93 -1.97 -13.32
C MET A 1 -14.42 -2.14 -13.08
N THR A 2 -14.88 -3.34 -12.71
CA THR A 2 -16.28 -3.57 -12.31
C THR A 2 -16.53 -2.82 -11.01
N ARG A 3 -17.70 -2.19 -10.82
CA ARG A 3 -17.95 -1.41 -9.60
C ARG A 3 -18.02 -2.34 -8.40
N LEU A 4 -17.62 -1.83 -7.23
CA LEU A 4 -17.60 -2.59 -5.99
C LEU A 4 -18.96 -3.26 -5.68
N PHE A 5 -20.08 -2.58 -5.98
CA PHE A 5 -21.42 -3.10 -5.71
C PHE A 5 -21.88 -4.19 -6.68
N ASP A 6 -21.38 -4.18 -7.93
CA ASP A 6 -21.69 -5.22 -8.93
C ASP A 6 -21.18 -6.59 -8.44
N GLN A 7 -20.15 -6.60 -7.58
CA GLN A 7 -19.61 -7.82 -6.98
C GLN A 7 -20.61 -8.49 -6.01
N ILE A 8 -21.49 -7.72 -5.34
CA ILE A 8 -22.49 -8.30 -4.43
C ILE A 8 -23.47 -9.18 -5.20
N GLU A 9 -23.89 -8.73 -6.39
CA GLU A 9 -24.79 -9.51 -7.23
C GLU A 9 -24.14 -10.82 -7.69
N VAL A 10 -22.86 -10.77 -8.10
CA VAL A 10 -22.09 -11.95 -8.47
C VAL A 10 -21.97 -12.93 -7.30
N LEU A 11 -21.60 -12.45 -6.11
CA LEU A 11 -21.51 -13.27 -4.90
C LEU A 11 -22.87 -13.91 -4.54
N GLY A 12 -23.97 -13.17 -4.74
CA GLY A 12 -25.33 -13.69 -4.55
C GLY A 12 -25.68 -14.81 -5.53
N ARG A 13 -25.31 -14.67 -6.81
CA ARG A 13 -25.51 -15.73 -7.81
C ARG A 13 -24.68 -16.97 -7.51
N VAL A 14 -23.42 -16.82 -7.13
CA VAL A 14 -22.57 -17.96 -6.72
C VAL A 14 -23.20 -18.71 -5.55
N LEU A 15 -23.75 -17.99 -4.57
CA LEU A 15 -24.42 -18.62 -3.42
C LEU A 15 -25.70 -19.38 -3.83
N LEU A 16 -26.48 -18.89 -4.79
CA LEU A 16 -27.74 -19.49 -5.22
C LEU A 16 -27.56 -20.65 -6.20
N ASP A 17 -26.64 -20.50 -7.16
CA ASP A 17 -26.52 -21.40 -8.30
C ASP A 17 -25.39 -22.43 -8.12
N ASP A 18 -24.34 -22.10 -7.35
CA ASP A 18 -23.13 -22.91 -7.25
C ASP A 18 -22.51 -22.84 -5.84
N ALA A 19 -23.35 -23.03 -4.81
CA ALA A 19 -22.97 -22.94 -3.41
C ALA A 19 -21.71 -23.78 -3.12
N PRO A 20 -20.67 -23.23 -2.46
CA PRO A 20 -19.44 -23.96 -2.23
C PRO A 20 -19.70 -25.22 -1.40
N LYS A 21 -19.20 -26.36 -1.89
CA LYS A 21 -19.31 -27.66 -1.20
C LYS A 21 -18.35 -27.78 -0.01
N THR A 22 -17.40 -26.86 0.09
CA THR A 22 -16.46 -26.77 1.21
C THR A 22 -17.21 -26.32 2.47
N PRO A 23 -17.01 -26.98 3.62
CA PRO A 23 -17.59 -26.53 4.89
C PRO A 23 -17.28 -25.05 5.16
N GLY A 24 -18.31 -24.26 5.49
CA GLY A 24 -18.18 -22.82 5.75
C GLY A 24 -18.13 -21.91 4.52
N GLY A 25 -18.19 -22.45 3.29
CA GLY A 25 -18.08 -21.63 2.09
C GLY A 25 -19.25 -20.65 1.87
N GLU A 26 -20.47 -21.02 2.25
CA GLU A 26 -21.60 -20.08 2.23
C GLU A 26 -21.41 -18.90 3.20
N GLU A 27 -20.89 -19.18 4.40
CA GLU A 27 -20.59 -18.16 5.41
C GLU A 27 -19.48 -17.22 4.93
N ALA A 28 -18.45 -17.76 4.26
CA ALA A 28 -17.39 -16.97 3.66
C ALA A 28 -17.93 -16.00 2.59
N ILE A 29 -18.81 -16.47 1.70
CA ILE A 29 -19.45 -15.61 0.68
C ILE A 29 -20.30 -14.51 1.34
N ARG A 30 -21.11 -14.86 2.33
CA ARG A 30 -21.93 -13.87 3.07
C ARG A 30 -21.04 -12.84 3.78
N THR A 31 -19.93 -13.28 4.36
CA THR A 31 -18.95 -12.41 5.03
C THR A 31 -18.30 -11.44 4.03
N ALA A 32 -17.90 -11.94 2.85
CA ALA A 32 -17.35 -11.08 1.79
C ALA A 32 -18.37 -10.04 1.32
N ALA A 33 -19.62 -10.43 1.09
CA ALA A 33 -20.69 -9.50 0.73
C ALA A 33 -20.96 -8.46 1.84
N ALA A 34 -20.89 -8.87 3.12
CA ALA A 34 -21.04 -7.95 4.25
C ALA A 34 -19.87 -6.95 4.34
N ALA A 35 -18.64 -7.38 4.05
CA ALA A 35 -17.47 -6.50 3.99
C ALA A 35 -17.63 -5.42 2.91
N ILE A 36 -18.12 -5.80 1.72
CA ILE A 36 -18.40 -4.84 0.64
C ILE A 36 -19.45 -3.81 1.08
N ARG A 37 -20.55 -4.27 1.69
CA ARG A 37 -21.59 -3.37 2.23
C ARG A 37 -21.07 -2.48 3.36
N PHE A 38 -20.14 -2.97 4.17
CA PHE A 38 -19.51 -2.17 5.23
C PHE A 38 -18.67 -1.03 4.65
N ILE A 39 -17.85 -1.32 3.62
CA ILE A 39 -17.06 -0.30 2.91
C ILE A 39 -17.99 0.80 2.36
N GLU A 40 -19.11 0.42 1.76
CA GLU A 40 -20.11 1.37 1.27
C GLU A 40 -20.76 2.17 2.40
N ALA A 41 -21.30 1.49 3.41
CA ALA A 41 -22.02 2.12 4.52
C ALA A 41 -21.14 3.05 5.36
N THR A 42 -19.81 2.88 5.29
CA THR A 42 -18.82 3.74 5.95
C THR A 42 -18.20 4.80 5.02
N GLY A 43 -18.65 4.88 3.76
CA GLY A 43 -18.19 5.89 2.80
C GLY A 43 -16.78 5.64 2.24
N GLN A 44 -16.27 4.41 2.31
CA GLN A 44 -14.89 4.05 1.95
C GLN A 44 -14.74 3.50 0.51
N VAL A 45 -15.75 3.70 -0.35
CA VAL A 45 -15.75 3.12 -1.70
C VAL A 45 -14.55 3.61 -2.53
N ALA A 46 -14.32 4.93 -2.57
CA ALA A 46 -13.21 5.50 -3.33
C ALA A 46 -11.84 5.00 -2.82
N ASP A 47 -11.65 5.00 -1.49
CA ASP A 47 -10.47 4.48 -0.82
C ASP A 47 -10.20 3.00 -1.17
N PHE A 48 -11.24 2.19 -1.26
CA PHE A 48 -11.12 0.78 -1.64
C PHE A 48 -10.75 0.61 -3.11
N GLU A 49 -11.37 1.37 -4.02
CA GLU A 49 -11.03 1.32 -5.44
C GLU A 49 -9.58 1.77 -5.69
N ASP A 50 -9.12 2.79 -4.97
CA ASP A 50 -7.73 3.23 -4.97
C ASP A 50 -6.77 2.14 -4.44
N TYR A 51 -7.16 1.42 -3.39
CA TYR A 51 -6.42 0.27 -2.90
C TYR A 51 -6.28 -0.84 -3.97
N VAL A 52 -7.37 -1.18 -4.66
CA VAL A 52 -7.32 -2.19 -5.74
C VAL A 52 -6.41 -1.72 -6.88
N ARG A 53 -6.51 -0.44 -7.30
CA ARG A 53 -5.61 0.13 -8.31
C ARG A 53 -4.13 0.05 -7.89
N ASN A 54 -3.83 0.27 -6.62
CA ASN A 54 -2.47 0.12 -6.10
C ASN A 54 -1.95 -1.31 -6.19
N LEU A 55 -2.79 -2.31 -5.90
CA LEU A 55 -2.43 -3.72 -6.04
C LEU A 55 -2.15 -4.08 -7.51
N GLU A 56 -3.03 -3.65 -8.41
CA GLU A 56 -2.86 -3.90 -9.86
C GLU A 56 -1.60 -3.22 -10.42
N ALA A 57 -1.28 -2.03 -9.92
CA ALA A 57 -0.09 -1.28 -10.34
C ALA A 57 1.20 -1.78 -9.68
N PHE A 58 1.13 -2.78 -8.78
CA PHE A 58 2.24 -3.22 -7.92
C PHE A 58 2.91 -2.05 -7.17
N ALA A 59 2.10 -1.05 -6.79
CA ALA A 59 2.57 0.17 -6.14
C ALA A 59 3.06 -0.10 -4.70
N PRO A 60 3.78 0.85 -4.08
CA PRO A 60 4.26 0.68 -2.72
C PRO A 60 3.13 0.36 -1.73
N PRO A 61 3.43 -0.35 -0.62
CA PRO A 61 2.43 -0.68 0.38
C PRO A 61 1.67 0.57 0.84
N LEU A 62 0.34 0.49 0.90
CA LEU A 62 -0.49 1.64 1.25
C LEU A 62 -0.14 2.15 2.66
N ALA A 63 0.05 3.47 2.78
CA ALA A 63 0.17 4.19 4.05
C ALA A 63 -1.01 5.15 4.23
N ILE A 64 -1.50 5.28 5.46
CA ILE A 64 -2.70 6.07 5.77
C ILE A 64 -2.39 7.43 6.40
N ALA A 65 -1.15 7.63 6.86
CA ALA A 65 -0.66 8.87 7.43
C ALA A 65 0.87 8.94 7.30
N ARG A 66 1.41 10.14 7.42
CA ARG A 66 2.85 10.45 7.37
C ARG A 66 3.21 11.40 8.50
N PHE A 67 4.36 11.18 9.10
CA PHE A 67 4.96 12.04 10.10
C PHE A 67 6.46 12.20 9.84
N ASP A 68 7.00 13.38 10.12
CA ASP A 68 8.44 13.62 9.98
C ASP A 68 9.20 13.00 11.16
N THR A 69 8.59 12.92 12.34
CA THR A 69 9.22 12.37 13.55
C THR A 69 8.38 11.29 14.21
N ARG A 70 9.07 10.41 14.94
CA ARG A 70 8.43 9.40 15.79
C ARG A 70 7.54 10.03 16.86
N GLN A 71 7.95 11.16 17.41
CA GLN A 71 7.18 11.88 18.42
C GLN A 71 5.83 12.35 17.88
N ASP A 72 5.79 12.90 16.66
CA ASP A 72 4.54 13.36 16.04
C ASP A 72 3.60 12.19 15.74
N ALA A 73 4.16 11.06 15.29
CA ALA A 73 3.41 9.84 15.03
C ALA A 73 2.80 9.25 16.32
N ASP A 74 3.56 9.21 17.41
CA ASP A 74 3.07 8.74 18.70
C ASP A 74 2.01 9.70 19.26
N ALA A 75 2.19 11.02 19.13
CA ALA A 75 1.19 12.02 19.52
C ALA A 75 -0.12 11.85 18.75
N TRP A 76 -0.05 11.65 17.43
CA TRP A 76 -1.20 11.34 16.59
C TRP A 76 -1.92 10.07 17.06
N LEU A 77 -1.18 8.99 17.34
CA LEU A 77 -1.74 7.72 17.79
C LEU A 77 -2.47 7.84 19.14
N MET A 78 -1.90 8.63 20.07
CA MET A 78 -2.51 8.88 21.38
C MET A 78 -3.79 9.72 21.28
N ALA A 79 -3.89 10.60 20.28
CA ALA A 79 -5.09 11.39 20.03
C ALA A 79 -6.27 10.58 19.46
N GLN A 80 -6.02 9.39 18.88
CA GLN A 80 -7.07 8.56 18.29
C GLN A 80 -7.95 7.91 19.35
N LYS A 81 -9.27 8.08 19.26
CA LYS A 81 -10.24 7.34 20.10
C LYS A 81 -10.27 5.85 19.77
N ARG A 82 -10.17 5.53 18.47
CA ARG A 82 -10.10 4.17 17.94
C ARG A 82 -8.98 4.14 16.90
N PRO A 83 -7.74 3.87 17.31
CA PRO A 83 -6.63 3.76 16.38
C PRO A 83 -6.93 2.73 15.27
N PRO A 84 -6.54 3.01 14.02
CA PRO A 84 -6.71 2.09 12.89
C PRO A 84 -5.68 0.95 13.00
N SER A 85 -5.99 -0.07 13.80
CA SER A 85 -5.10 -1.21 14.04
C SER A 85 -4.68 -1.88 12.72
N SER A 86 -3.43 -2.31 12.65
CA SER A 86 -2.75 -2.90 11.49
C SER A 86 -2.52 -1.96 10.30
N ALA A 87 -3.04 -0.73 10.33
CA ALA A 87 -2.77 0.24 9.28
C ALA A 87 -1.30 0.66 9.26
N SER A 88 -0.75 0.88 8.07
CA SER A 88 0.60 1.39 7.89
C SER A 88 0.63 2.91 7.95
N ILE A 89 1.63 3.48 8.57
CA ILE A 89 1.98 4.90 8.50
C ILE A 89 3.44 5.06 8.09
N LEU A 90 3.79 6.23 7.59
CA LEU A 90 5.17 6.63 7.35
C LEU A 90 5.68 7.50 8.51
N VAL A 91 6.88 7.21 8.99
CA VAL A 91 7.62 8.04 9.94
C VAL A 91 9.02 8.23 9.39
N ALA A 92 9.40 9.46 9.05
CA ALA A 92 10.67 9.74 8.37
C ALA A 92 10.92 8.82 7.15
N ASP A 93 9.89 8.65 6.31
CA ASP A 93 9.85 7.78 5.13
C ASP A 93 9.94 6.26 5.39
N GLU A 94 10.03 5.84 6.66
CA GLU A 94 9.99 4.42 7.06
C GLU A 94 8.58 3.96 7.43
N TYR A 95 8.30 2.67 7.20
CA TYR A 95 7.00 2.09 7.49
C TYR A 95 6.85 1.62 8.94
N PHE A 96 5.74 2.02 9.55
CA PHE A 96 5.31 1.54 10.86
C PHE A 96 3.88 0.99 10.77
N SER A 97 3.60 -0.09 11.49
CA SER A 97 2.22 -0.54 11.74
C SER A 97 1.70 0.06 13.03
N VAL A 98 0.43 0.48 13.01
CA VAL A 98 -0.34 0.81 14.19
C VAL A 98 -0.78 -0.47 14.89
N PHE A 99 -0.49 -0.57 16.18
CA PHE A 99 -1.03 -1.63 17.02
C PHE A 99 -1.98 -1.05 18.04
N PHE A 100 -3.14 -1.69 18.21
CA PHE A 100 -4.11 -1.30 19.23
C PHE A 100 -4.81 -2.54 19.80
N ASN A 101 -4.78 -2.65 21.12
CA ASN A 101 -5.55 -3.64 21.87
C ASN A 101 -6.74 -2.93 22.53
N PRO A 102 -7.99 -3.18 22.07
CA PRO A 102 -9.16 -2.50 22.62
C PRO A 102 -9.48 -2.91 24.07
N THR A 103 -9.08 -4.10 24.51
CA THR A 103 -9.35 -4.61 25.86
C THR A 103 -8.47 -3.95 26.90
N SER A 104 -7.16 -3.81 26.62
CA SER A 104 -6.21 -3.16 27.54
C SER A 104 -6.05 -1.67 27.29
N GLY A 105 -6.54 -1.16 26.16
CA GLY A 105 -6.30 0.21 25.68
C GLY A 105 -4.86 0.46 25.21
N TRP A 106 -4.00 -0.57 25.23
CA TRP A 106 -2.62 -0.47 24.80
C TRP A 106 -2.55 -0.12 23.32
N ARG A 107 -1.64 0.79 22.97
CA ARG A 107 -1.38 1.21 21.60
C ARG A 107 0.11 1.47 21.40
N GLY A 108 0.59 1.22 20.19
CA GLY A 108 1.98 1.49 19.84
C GLY A 108 2.23 1.45 18.34
N LEU A 109 3.42 1.90 17.95
CA LEU A 109 3.92 1.83 16.59
C LEU A 109 5.11 0.86 16.54
N GLY A 110 5.07 -0.11 15.64
CA GLY A 110 6.19 -1.01 15.39
C GLY A 110 6.66 -0.92 13.94
N ARG A 111 7.98 -0.76 13.77
CA ARG A 111 8.63 -0.70 12.46
C ARG A 111 8.33 -1.99 11.69
N GLN A 112 8.05 -1.88 10.40
CA GLN A 112 7.81 -3.02 9.52
C GLN A 112 8.81 -2.99 8.38
N PRO A 113 9.45 -4.12 8.05
CA PRO A 113 10.37 -4.20 6.91
C PRO A 113 9.64 -4.21 5.55
N ARG A 114 8.39 -3.74 5.50
CA ARG A 114 7.49 -3.92 4.35
C ARG A 114 8.01 -3.20 3.10
N LEU A 115 8.56 -2.00 3.28
CA LEU A 115 9.15 -1.25 2.18
C LEU A 115 10.44 -1.89 1.71
N GLU A 116 11.31 -2.30 2.63
CA GLU A 116 12.58 -2.93 2.30
C GLU A 116 12.38 -4.23 1.52
N LEU A 117 11.45 -5.08 1.97
CA LEU A 117 11.09 -6.31 1.26
C LEU A 117 10.51 -6.02 -0.13
N TYR A 118 9.64 -5.02 -0.22
CA TYR A 118 9.04 -4.59 -1.48
C TYR A 118 10.09 -4.04 -2.47
N LEU A 119 11.00 -3.17 -2.02
CA LEU A 119 12.08 -2.62 -2.84
C LEU A 119 13.07 -3.72 -3.27
N GLN A 120 13.33 -4.70 -2.39
CA GLN A 120 14.17 -5.84 -2.74
C GLN A 120 13.51 -6.72 -3.80
N GLU A 121 12.23 -7.06 -3.62
CA GLU A 121 11.47 -7.83 -4.62
C GLU A 121 11.46 -7.11 -5.97
N MET A 122 11.26 -5.79 -5.96
CA MET A 122 11.34 -4.98 -7.17
C MET A 122 12.73 -5.00 -7.80
N ALA A 123 13.80 -4.86 -7.01
CA ALA A 123 15.16 -4.95 -7.53
C ALA A 123 15.45 -6.32 -8.16
N ASP A 124 14.97 -7.40 -7.53
CA ASP A 124 15.15 -8.78 -7.98
C ASP A 124 14.40 -9.06 -9.29
N GLN A 125 13.22 -8.45 -9.47
CA GLN A 125 12.44 -8.51 -10.72
C GLN A 125 13.12 -7.77 -11.88
N ARG A 126 14.10 -6.90 -11.61
CA ARG A 126 14.82 -6.09 -12.61
C ARG A 126 13.87 -5.41 -13.60
N PRO A 127 12.96 -4.55 -13.13
CA PRO A 127 11.98 -3.90 -13.97
C PRO A 127 12.65 -3.13 -15.11
N THR A 128 11.98 -3.09 -16.26
CA THR A 128 12.47 -2.32 -17.39
C THR A 128 12.61 -0.85 -16.99
N PRO A 129 13.81 -0.25 -17.13
CA PRO A 129 14.01 1.16 -16.80
C PRO A 129 13.08 2.05 -17.63
N SER A 130 12.57 3.12 -17.03
CA SER A 130 11.68 4.06 -17.73
C SER A 130 12.37 4.90 -18.81
N GLY A 131 13.71 4.90 -18.84
CA GLY A 131 14.52 5.80 -19.65
C GLY A 131 14.67 7.20 -19.06
N LEU A 132 14.04 7.50 -17.91
CA LEU A 132 14.23 8.74 -17.17
C LEU A 132 15.54 8.67 -16.37
N SER A 133 16.42 9.65 -16.59
CA SER A 133 17.68 9.79 -15.87
C SER A 133 17.89 11.25 -15.46
N PHE A 134 18.40 11.45 -14.25
CA PHE A 134 18.64 12.75 -13.63
C PHE A 134 20.06 12.81 -13.10
N ALA A 135 20.68 14.00 -13.11
CA ALA A 135 22.02 14.17 -12.55
C ALA A 135 21.98 14.23 -11.02
N THR A 136 20.87 14.69 -10.43
CA THR A 136 20.73 14.84 -8.98
C THR A 136 19.35 14.41 -8.46
N LYS A 137 19.29 14.07 -7.16
CA LYS A 137 18.03 13.77 -6.48
C LYS A 137 17.06 14.95 -6.52
N ALA A 138 17.57 16.18 -6.37
CA ALA A 138 16.74 17.39 -6.39
C ALA A 138 16.05 17.60 -7.75
N GLU A 139 16.74 17.30 -8.87
CA GLU A 139 16.14 17.34 -10.21
C GLU A 139 15.03 16.31 -10.36
N ALA A 140 15.25 15.08 -9.91
CA ALA A 140 14.24 14.03 -9.94
C ALA A 140 13.02 14.37 -9.07
N GLU A 141 13.24 14.95 -7.88
CA GLU A 141 12.16 15.44 -7.00
C GLU A 141 11.37 16.57 -7.67
N ALA A 142 12.06 17.53 -8.30
CA ALA A 142 11.41 18.61 -9.03
C ALA A 142 10.54 18.07 -10.19
N TRP A 143 11.07 17.12 -10.97
CA TRP A 143 10.31 16.45 -12.04
C TRP A 143 9.07 15.74 -11.51
N MET A 144 9.21 14.98 -10.42
CA MET A 144 8.12 14.21 -9.81
C MET A 144 7.01 15.12 -9.28
N ASN A 145 7.39 16.27 -8.69
CA ASN A 145 6.44 17.27 -8.17
C ASN A 145 5.73 18.07 -9.26
N GLN A 146 6.30 18.14 -10.48
CA GLN A 146 5.65 18.78 -11.62
C GLN A 146 4.59 17.90 -12.30
N GLN A 147 4.54 16.60 -12.00
CA GLN A 147 3.56 15.71 -12.63
C GLN A 147 2.15 15.96 -12.07
N PRO A 148 1.16 16.36 -12.90
CA PRO A 148 -0.21 16.58 -12.45
C PRO A 148 -0.90 15.27 -12.05
N THR A 149 -0.49 14.15 -12.64
CA THR A 149 -0.91 12.79 -12.26
C THR A 149 0.34 11.94 -12.23
N PRO A 150 1.05 11.88 -11.08
CA PRO A 150 2.27 11.10 -11.00
C PRO A 150 1.96 9.62 -11.23
N PRO A 151 2.85 8.89 -11.94
CA PRO A 151 2.73 7.43 -11.99
C PRO A 151 2.77 6.89 -10.56
N GLN A 152 1.95 5.85 -10.28
CA GLN A 152 1.93 5.21 -8.96
C GLN A 152 3.33 4.74 -8.56
N GLN A 153 4.08 4.26 -9.56
CA GLN A 153 5.49 3.97 -9.45
C GLN A 153 6.21 4.02 -10.79
N VAL A 154 7.48 4.42 -10.78
CA VAL A 154 8.37 4.30 -11.93
C VAL A 154 9.83 4.22 -11.48
N VAL A 155 10.62 3.35 -12.13
CA VAL A 155 12.06 3.28 -11.88
C VAL A 155 12.79 4.32 -12.72
N VAL A 156 13.55 5.17 -12.05
CA VAL A 156 14.37 6.24 -12.64
C VAL A 156 15.83 6.05 -12.29
N ASP A 157 16.72 6.60 -13.09
CA ASP A 157 18.14 6.67 -12.79
C ASP A 157 18.50 8.04 -12.19
N ILE A 158 19.29 8.04 -11.12
CA ILE A 158 19.82 9.27 -10.51
C ILE A 158 21.31 9.09 -10.33
N ALA A 159 22.09 9.83 -11.11
CA ALA A 159 23.56 9.75 -11.12
C ALA A 159 24.10 8.31 -11.28
N GLY A 160 23.44 7.48 -12.11
CA GLY A 160 23.84 6.09 -12.36
C GLY A 160 23.36 5.09 -11.30
N ALA A 161 22.54 5.51 -10.33
CA ALA A 161 21.93 4.62 -9.34
C ALA A 161 20.41 4.54 -9.55
N PRO A 162 19.80 3.34 -9.45
CA PRO A 162 18.36 3.17 -9.65
C PRO A 162 17.57 3.61 -8.42
N TYR A 163 16.49 4.36 -8.65
CA TYR A 163 15.52 4.78 -7.64
C TYR A 163 14.10 4.43 -8.08
N LEU A 164 13.26 4.07 -7.12
CA LEU A 164 11.82 4.04 -7.29
C LEU A 164 11.25 5.43 -6.99
N ALA A 165 10.70 6.08 -8.00
CA ALA A 165 9.81 7.21 -7.81
C ALA A 165 8.41 6.68 -7.52
N ALA A 166 7.92 6.96 -6.32
CA ALA A 166 6.70 6.41 -5.75
C ALA A 166 5.69 7.51 -5.40
N TYR A 167 4.41 7.21 -5.62
CA TYR A 167 3.31 8.06 -5.19
C TYR A 167 2.38 7.34 -4.21
N HIS A 168 2.39 7.80 -2.94
CA HIS A 168 1.43 7.38 -1.93
C HIS A 168 0.17 8.22 -2.04
N HIS A 169 -0.70 7.87 -2.99
CA HIS A 169 -1.88 8.66 -3.35
C HIS A 169 -2.78 8.99 -2.15
N ARG A 170 -2.94 8.07 -1.19
CA ARG A 170 -3.83 8.24 -0.02
C ARG A 170 -3.40 9.39 0.89
N ILE A 171 -2.11 9.72 0.90
CA ILE A 171 -1.53 10.78 1.72
C ILE A 171 -0.90 11.88 0.85
N ASP A 172 -1.21 11.89 -0.44
CA ASP A 172 -0.64 12.76 -1.48
C ASP A 172 0.89 12.98 -1.33
N TYR A 173 1.61 11.87 -1.15
CA TYR A 173 3.04 11.94 -0.85
C TYR A 173 3.89 11.31 -1.95
N ARG A 174 4.82 12.11 -2.49
CA ARG A 174 5.75 11.74 -3.56
C ARG A 174 7.15 11.54 -2.96
N VAL A 175 7.81 10.43 -3.31
CA VAL A 175 9.09 10.06 -2.71
C VAL A 175 9.97 9.25 -3.65
N LEU A 176 11.27 9.41 -3.48
CA LEU A 176 12.29 8.64 -4.17
C LEU A 176 12.92 7.66 -3.19
N TYR A 177 12.70 6.37 -3.41
CA TYR A 177 13.35 5.31 -2.65
C TYR A 177 14.54 4.74 -3.43
N PRO A 178 15.74 4.65 -2.84
CA PRO A 178 16.85 3.95 -3.49
C PRO A 178 16.49 2.47 -3.65
N LEU A 179 16.71 1.92 -4.85
CA LEU A 179 16.56 0.48 -5.04
C LEU A 179 17.83 -0.23 -4.53
N PRO A 180 17.71 -1.29 -3.72
CA PRO A 180 18.85 -2.09 -3.32
C PRO A 180 19.44 -2.83 -4.53
N ALA A 181 20.63 -3.40 -4.34
CA ALA A 181 21.18 -4.32 -5.33
C ALA A 181 20.30 -5.58 -5.44
N PRO A 182 20.09 -6.14 -6.64
CA PRO A 182 19.39 -7.40 -6.79
C PRO A 182 20.10 -8.53 -6.04
N THR A 183 19.34 -9.39 -5.40
CA THR A 183 19.82 -10.63 -4.78
C THR A 183 20.48 -11.49 -5.85
N PRO A 184 21.70 -12.00 -5.64
CA PRO A 184 22.33 -12.94 -6.55
C PRO A 184 21.45 -14.21 -6.69
N PRO A 185 21.36 -14.82 -7.88
CA PRO A 185 20.67 -16.10 -8.01
C PRO A 185 21.31 -17.12 -7.06
N SER A 186 20.49 -17.87 -6.33
CA SER A 186 21.00 -18.97 -5.50
C SER A 186 21.75 -19.97 -6.41
N PRO A 187 22.92 -20.48 -5.99
CA PRO A 187 23.58 -21.53 -6.75
C PRO A 187 22.64 -22.74 -6.81
N GLU A 188 22.35 -23.21 -8.03
CA GLU A 188 21.61 -24.46 -8.25
C GLU A 188 22.33 -25.58 -7.48
N THR A 189 21.57 -26.32 -6.67
CA THR A 189 22.09 -27.44 -5.85
C THR A 189 21.89 -28.76 -6.57
#